data_AF-A0A3D4CL86-F1
#
_entry.id   AF-A0A3D4CL86-F1
#
_cell.length_a   1.000
_cell.length_b   1.000
_cell.length_c   1.000
_cell.angle_alpha   90.00
_cell.angle_beta   90.00
_cell.angle_gamma   90.00
#
_symmetry.space_group_name_H-M   'P 1'
#
loop_
_entity.id
_entity.type
_entity.pdbx_description
1 polymer ?
#
loop_
_entity_poly.entity_id
_entity_poly.type
_entity_poly.pdbx_seq_one_letter_code
_entity_poly.pdbx_strand_id
1 'polypeptide(L)' 'LIMARLEVDYTYQARTNCSATFTLSENQIEEIKNRAENEEKFIFPAHVNVIDEDNNIVSKAVIHWQIKSWEKVNLK' A
#
# COMPACT_ATOMS: atom_id res chain seq x y z
N LEU A 1 -10.04 -5.47 3.13
CA LEU A 1 -8.91 -4.52 3.10
C LEU A 1 -9.48 -3.10 3.15
N ILE A 2 -8.94 -2.20 3.98
CA ILE A 2 -9.38 -0.79 4.05
C ILE A 2 -8.13 0.09 4.05
N MET A 3 -8.12 1.18 3.25
CA MET A 3 -7.06 2.18 3.33
C MET A 3 -7.26 3.02 4.59
N ALA A 4 -6.36 2.90 5.55
CA ALA A 4 -6.45 3.60 6.83
C ALA A 4 -5.80 4.99 6.77
N ARG A 5 -4.69 5.12 6.04
CA ARG A 5 -3.95 6.38 5.86
C ARG A 5 -3.21 6.36 4.53
N LEU A 6 -3.12 7.53 3.90
CA LEU A 6 -2.26 7.78 2.74
C LEU A 6 -1.34 8.94 3.09
N GLU A 7 -0.03 8.73 2.93
CA GLU A 7 1.01 9.74 3.08
C GLU A 7 1.67 9.92 1.72
N VAL A 8 1.88 11.17 1.29
CA VAL A 8 2.52 11.48 0.01
C VAL A 8 3.52 12.60 0.21
N ASP A 9 4.78 12.29 -0.07
CA ASP A 9 5.88 13.24 -0.10
C ASP A 9 6.18 13.60 -1.56
N TYR A 10 5.94 14.85 -1.94
CA TYR A 10 6.21 15.34 -3.28
C TYR A 10 7.65 15.84 -3.39
N THR A 11 8.42 15.24 -4.31
CA THR A 11 9.81 15.63 -4.57
C THR A 11 9.85 16.86 -5.50
N TYR A 12 9.07 16.84 -6.58
CA TYR A 12 8.95 17.96 -7.51
C TYR A 12 7.62 17.90 -8.28
N GLN A 13 7.29 18.99 -8.99
CA GLN A 13 6.04 19.11 -9.72
C GLN A 13 6.00 18.19 -10.94
N ALA A 14 5.00 17.31 -11.00
CA ALA A 14 4.66 16.54 -12.19
C ALA A 14 4.32 17.46 -13.37
N ARG A 15 4.98 17.27 -14.52
CA ARG A 15 4.70 18.01 -15.77
C ARG A 15 4.18 17.11 -16.89
N THR A 16 4.31 15.81 -16.72
CA THR A 16 3.89 14.75 -17.66
C THR A 16 3.03 13.74 -16.91
N ASN A 17 2.56 12.72 -17.61
CA ASN A 17 1.85 11.62 -16.96
C ASN A 17 2.75 10.94 -15.94
N CYS A 18 2.13 10.47 -14.86
CA CYS A 18 2.81 9.75 -13.79
C CYS A 18 2.15 8.40 -13.58
N SER A 19 2.94 7.41 -13.19
CA SER A 19 2.49 6.05 -12.88
C SER A 19 3.09 5.57 -11.57
N ALA A 20 2.39 4.66 -10.90
CA ALA A 20 2.83 4.10 -9.63
C ALA A 20 2.48 2.61 -9.62
N THR A 21 3.47 1.77 -9.32
CA THR A 21 3.31 0.32 -9.31
C THR A 21 3.76 -0.23 -7.98
N PHE A 22 2.96 -1.13 -7.41
CA PHE A 22 3.28 -1.85 -6.20
C PHE A 22 3.06 -3.34 -6.43
N THR A 23 4.03 -4.16 -6.03
CA THR A 23 3.99 -5.61 -6.16
C THR A 23 4.36 -6.23 -4.83
N LEU A 24 3.64 -7.28 -4.45
CA LEU A 24 3.96 -8.11 -3.29
C LEU A 24 4.73 -9.34 -3.73
N SER A 25 5.78 -9.69 -2.99
CA SER A 25 6.43 -10.99 -3.13
C SER A 25 5.58 -12.10 -2.51
N GLU A 26 5.82 -13.35 -2.90
CA GLU A 26 5.15 -14.52 -2.31
C GLU A 26 5.33 -14.57 -0.79
N ASN A 27 6.55 -14.30 -0.30
CA ASN A 27 6.84 -14.23 1.13
C ASN A 27 6.00 -13.16 1.85
N GLN A 28 5.83 -11.98 1.26
CA GLN A 28 4.97 -10.93 1.84
C GLN A 28 3.50 -11.36 1.87
N ILE A 29 3.05 -12.06 0.83
CA ILE A 29 1.69 -12.60 0.79
C ILE A 29 1.48 -13.64 1.90
N GLU A 30 2.44 -14.54 2.10
CA GLU A 30 2.40 -15.54 3.18
C GLU A 30 2.39 -14.91 4.57
N GLU A 31 3.24 -13.90 4.80
CA GLU A 31 3.26 -13.14 6.05
C GLU A 31 1.91 -12.46 6.31
N ILE A 32 1.35 -11.76 5.30
CA ILE A 32 0.04 -11.11 5.40
C ILE A 32 -1.06 -12.12 5.74
N LYS A 33 -1.05 -13.30 5.12
CA LYS A 33 -2.03 -14.37 5.40
C LYS A 33 -1.92 -14.86 6.84
N ASN A 34 -0.71 -15.21 7.27
CA ASN A 34 -0.43 -15.66 8.64
C ASN A 34 -0.90 -14.63 9.68
N ARG A 35 -0.57 -13.35 9.47
CA ARG A 35 -1.02 -12.27 10.36
C ARG A 35 -2.55 -12.09 10.34
N ALA A 36 -3.21 -12.23 9.19
CA ALA A 36 -4.67 -12.11 9.11
C ALA A 36 -5.42 -13.22 9.87
N GLU A 37 -4.85 -14.42 9.91
CA GLU A 37 -5.38 -15.55 10.67
C GLU A 37 -5.23 -15.32 12.18
N ASN A 38 -4.04 -14.88 12.60
CA ASN A 38 -3.68 -14.80 14.02
C ASN A 38 -4.04 -13.47 14.71
N GLU A 39 -4.12 -12.36 13.98
CA GLU A 39 -4.43 -11.04 14.52
C GLU A 39 -5.88 -10.63 14.21
N GLU A 40 -6.52 -9.84 15.07
CA GLU A 40 -7.88 -9.32 14.81
C GLU A 40 -7.88 -8.34 13.62
N LYS A 41 -6.85 -7.50 13.58
CA LYS A 41 -6.57 -6.52 12.51
C LYS A 41 -5.11 -6.06 12.62
N PHE A 42 -4.51 -5.70 11.50
CA PHE A 42 -3.16 -5.11 11.46
C PHE A 42 -3.01 -4.07 10.35
N ILE A 43 -1.94 -3.29 10.43
CA ILE A 43 -1.56 -2.30 9.40
C ILE A 43 -0.39 -2.84 8.57
N PHE A 44 -0.55 -2.79 7.25
CA PHE A 44 0.48 -3.09 6.27
C PHE A 44 0.84 -1.83 5.49
N PRO A 45 2.07 -1.30 5.62
CA PRO A 45 2.53 -0.15 4.85
C PRO A 45 3.01 -0.58 3.45
N ALA A 46 2.32 -0.10 2.41
CA ALA A 46 2.75 -0.26 1.02
C ALA A 46 3.48 1.01 0.56
N HIS A 47 4.80 0.88 0.33
CA HIS A 47 5.64 1.96 -0.18
C HIS A 47 5.62 1.96 -1.69
N VAL A 48 5.26 3.09 -2.29
CA VAL A 48 5.10 3.23 -3.74
C VAL A 48 5.85 4.46 -4.22
N ASN A 49 6.64 4.29 -5.27
CA ASN A 49 7.21 5.42 -6.00
C ASN A 49 6.26 5.81 -7.14
N VAL A 50 5.98 7.10 -7.24
CA VAL A 50 5.30 7.67 -8.39
C VAL A 50 6.39 8.19 -9.34
N ILE A 51 6.41 7.66 -10.55
CA ILE A 51 7.39 7.99 -11.58
C ILE A 51 6.74 8.67 -12.77
N ASP A 52 7.47 9.61 -13.38
CA ASP A 52 7.08 10.19 -14.67
C ASP A 52 7.57 9.34 -15.86
N GLU A 53 7.29 9.81 -17.08
CA GLU A 53 7.67 9.15 -18.33
C GLU A 53 9.20 9.02 -18.51
N ASP A 54 9.98 9.85 -17.81
CA ASP A 54 11.44 9.85 -17.81
C ASP A 54 12.02 8.98 -16.67
N ASN A 55 11.18 8.23 -15.94
CA ASN A 55 11.53 7.42 -14.76
C ASN A 55 12.05 8.21 -13.55
N ASN A 56 11.80 9.50 -13.49
CA ASN A 56 12.17 10.29 -12.32
C ASN A 56 11.11 10.13 -11.22
N ILE A 57 11.53 10.11 -9.95
CA ILE A 57 10.64 9.93 -8.79
C ILE A 57 9.98 11.28 -8.44
N VAL A 58 8.77 11.48 -8.93
CA VAL A 58 7.95 12.67 -8.71
C VAL A 58 7.48 12.76 -7.25
N SER A 59 7.05 11.63 -6.68
CA SER A 59 6.64 11.55 -5.29
C SER A 59 6.82 10.14 -4.72
N LYS A 60 6.83 10.07 -3.39
CA LYS A 60 6.83 8.82 -2.64
C LYS A 60 5.54 8.75 -1.84
N ALA A 61 4.79 7.67 -2.02
CA ALA A 61 3.57 7.43 -1.28
C ALA A 61 3.75 6.26 -0.32
N VAL A 62 3.16 6.37 0.87
CA VAL A 62 2.98 5.26 1.80
C VAL A 62 1.49 5.07 2.03
N ILE A 63 0.99 3.92 1.58
CA ILE A 63 -0.42 3.54 1.75
C ILE A 63 -0.50 2.57 2.91
N HIS A 64 -1.12 2.99 4.01
CA HIS A 64 -1.32 2.16 5.19
C HIS A 64 -2.62 1.39 5.05
N TRP A 65 -2.51 0.11 4.74
CA TRP A 65 -3.64 -0.79 4.59
C TRP A 65 -3.99 -1.46 5.91
N GLN A 66 -5.21 -1.27 6.38
CA GLN A 66 -5.77 -2.09 7.44
C GLN A 66 -6.26 -3.42 6.86
N ILE A 67 -5.66 -4.51 7.34
CA ILE A 67 -5.93 -5.87 6.92
C ILE A 67 -6.55 -6.64 8.09
N LYS A 68 -7.56 -7.46 7.79
CA LYS A 68 -8.11 -8.47 8.68
C LYS A 68 -8.74 -9.60 7.85
N SER A 69 -8.85 -10.78 8.45
CA SER A 69 -9.60 -11.89 7.84
C SER A 69 -11.04 -11.47 7.55
N TRP A 70 -11.60 -11.96 6.44
CA TRP A 70 -12.98 -11.69 6.03
C TRP A 70 -13.99 -12.19 7.07
N GLU A 71 -13.70 -13.32 7.72
CA GLU A 71 -14.54 -13.89 8.80
C GLU A 71 -14.67 -12.94 10.00
N LYS A 72 -13.70 -12.03 10.17
CA LYS A 72 -13.67 -11.02 11.23
C LYS A 72 -14.30 -9.68 10.78
N VAL A 73 -14.89 -9.62 9.58
CA VAL A 73 -15.58 -8.44 9.05
C VAL A 73 -17.02 -8.42 9.57
N ASN A 74 -17.33 -7.47 10.45
CA ASN A 74 -18.70 -7.18 10.86
C ASN A 74 -19.36 -6.25 9.84
N LEU A 75 -20.21 -6.83 8.99
CA LEU A 75 -21.14 -6.12 8.11
C LEU A 75 -22.40 -5.82 8.93
N LYS A 76 -22.39 -4.70 9.67
CA LYS A 76 -23.63 -4.17 10.25
C LYS A 76 -24.38 -3.33 9.23
#